data_AF-B0E9V3-F1
#
_entry.id   AF-B0E9V3-F1
#
_cell.length_a   1.000
_cell.length_b   1.000
_cell.length_c   1.000
_cell.angle_alpha   90.00
_cell.angle_beta   90.00
_cell.angle_gamma   90.00
#
_symmetry.space_group_name_H-M   'P 1'
#
loop_
_entity.id
_entity.type
_entity.pdbx_description
1 polymer ?
#
loop_
_entity_poly.entity_id
_entity_poly.type
_entity_poly.pdbx_seq_one_letter_code
_entity_poly.pdbx_strand_id
1 'polypeptide(L)'
;MQYTKPKLYLSNLISAIAKEVREQLSRATDETSEIVLYGLVYWFRIWDHEYNLNPTKYLLMWLDFLIKDVESNLIDSRPLVHLLSLVRTGYYQPDIEHFN
;
A
#
# COMPACT_ATOMS: atom_id res chain seq x y z
N MET A 1 -0.04 21.37 -16.26
CA MET A 1 -0.07 20.05 -16.91
C MET A 1 -1.41 19.39 -16.61
N GLN A 2 -2.28 19.26 -17.60
CA GLN A 2 -3.51 18.47 -17.48
C GLN A 2 -3.13 16.99 -17.59
N TYR A 3 -3.27 16.23 -16.51
CA TYR A 3 -3.05 14.80 -16.52
C TYR A 3 -4.36 14.06 -16.82
N THR A 4 -4.38 13.38 -17.96
CA THR A 4 -5.51 12.70 -18.63
C THR A 4 -5.49 11.17 -18.43
N LYS A 5 -5.22 10.68 -17.21
CA LYS A 5 -5.29 9.23 -16.92
C LYS A 5 -6.36 8.94 -15.87
N PRO A 6 -7.12 7.83 -16.04
CA PRO A 6 -8.16 7.46 -15.09
C PRO A 6 -7.54 7.21 -13.71
N LYS A 7 -8.20 7.72 -12.67
CA LYS A 7 -7.82 7.50 -11.27
C LYS A 7 -8.18 6.05 -10.90
N LEU A 8 -7.26 5.31 -10.29
CA LEU A 8 -7.59 4.00 -9.72
C LEU A 8 -8.59 4.20 -8.56
N TYR A 9 -9.59 3.33 -8.44
CA TYR A 9 -10.40 3.25 -7.23
C TYR A 9 -9.55 2.73 -6.07
N LEU A 10 -9.77 3.25 -4.86
CA LEU A 10 -9.03 2.83 -3.67
C LEU A 10 -9.17 1.32 -3.41
N SER A 11 -10.39 0.79 -3.52
CA SER A 11 -10.68 -0.64 -3.37
C SER A 11 -9.91 -1.51 -4.38
N ASN A 12 -9.81 -1.08 -5.63
CA ASN A 12 -9.00 -1.75 -6.65
C ASN A 12 -7.50 -1.68 -6.34
N LEU A 13 -7.03 -0.53 -5.84
CA LEU A 13 -5.63 -0.35 -5.46
C LEU A 13 -5.25 -1.24 -4.27
N ILE A 14 -6.07 -1.26 -3.21
CA ILE A 14 -5.87 -2.15 -2.06
C ILE A 14 -5.88 -3.62 -2.50
N SER A 15 -6.80 -4.00 -3.39
CA SER A 15 -6.86 -5.37 -3.94
C SER A 15 -5.60 -5.75 -4.72
N ALA A 16 -5.09 -4.83 -5.55
CA ALA A 16 -3.84 -5.03 -6.29
C ALA A 16 -2.64 -5.18 -5.32
N ILE A 17 -2.57 -4.36 -4.28
CA ILE A 17 -1.54 -4.44 -3.25
C ILE A 17 -1.63 -5.77 -2.51
N ALA A 18 -2.82 -6.19 -2.09
CA ALA A 18 -3.02 -7.47 -1.39
C ALA A 18 -2.64 -8.69 -2.25
N LYS A 19 -2.80 -8.60 -3.58
CA LYS A 19 -2.34 -9.62 -4.51
C LYS A 19 -0.80 -9.64 -4.58
N GLU A 20 -0.18 -8.49 -4.79
CA GLU A 20 1.28 -8.37 -4.88
C GLU A 20 1.96 -8.83 -3.58
N VAL A 21 1.46 -8.40 -2.42
CA VAL A 21 1.96 -8.83 -1.11
C VAL A 21 1.88 -10.35 -0.94
N ARG A 22 0.79 -10.98 -1.40
CA ARG A 22 0.67 -12.45 -1.36
C ARG A 22 1.68 -13.14 -2.27
N GLU A 23 1.92 -12.60 -3.46
CA GLU A 23 2.94 -13.14 -4.36
C GLU A 23 4.35 -13.00 -3.77
N GLN A 24 4.67 -11.85 -3.18
CA GLN A 24 5.95 -11.61 -2.50
C GLN A 24 6.13 -12.55 -1.30
N LEU A 25 5.11 -12.71 -0.44
CA LEU A 25 5.14 -13.64 0.68
C LEU A 25 5.36 -15.08 0.22
N SER A 26 4.74 -15.50 -0.90
CA SER A 26 4.93 -16.87 -1.43
C SER A 26 6.35 -17.15 -1.92
N ARG A 27 7.14 -16.11 -2.18
CA ARG A 27 8.53 -16.17 -2.66
C ARG A 27 9.54 -15.74 -1.60
N ALA A 28 9.08 -15.26 -0.44
CA ALA A 28 9.96 -14.82 0.63
C ALA A 28 10.78 -16.01 1.13
N THR A 29 12.10 -15.86 1.12
CA THR A 29 13.04 -16.91 1.54
C THR A 29 13.68 -16.63 2.88
N ASP A 30 13.46 -15.44 3.43
CA ASP A 30 14.06 -14.97 4.66
C ASP A 30 13.02 -14.28 5.57
N GLU A 31 13.28 -14.35 6.87
CA GLU A 31 12.41 -13.83 7.91
C GLU A 31 12.26 -12.30 7.86
N THR A 32 13.29 -11.58 7.38
CA THR A 32 13.23 -10.11 7.30
C THR A 32 12.22 -9.65 6.25
N SER A 33 12.22 -10.27 5.08
CA SER A 33 11.21 -10.04 4.03
C SER A 33 9.79 -10.30 4.53
N GLU A 34 9.59 -11.39 5.27
CA GLU A 34 8.28 -11.71 5.88
C GLU A 34 7.85 -10.65 6.89
N ILE A 35 8.73 -10.23 7.80
CA ILE A 35 8.44 -9.20 8.80
C ILE A 35 8.00 -7.89 8.13
N VAL A 36 8.70 -7.46 7.08
CA VAL A 36 8.36 -6.23 6.34
C VAL A 36 6.98 -6.35 5.69
N LEU A 37 6.70 -7.48 5.04
CA LEU A 37 5.41 -7.73 4.38
C LEU A 37 4.25 -7.81 5.38
N TYR A 38 4.43 -8.47 6.53
CA TYR A 38 3.43 -8.48 7.60
C TYR A 38 3.25 -7.11 8.26
N GLY A 39 4.33 -6.34 8.42
CA GLY A 39 4.28 -4.95 8.87
C GLY A 39 3.43 -4.07 7.95
N LEU A 40 3.55 -4.27 6.64
CA LEU A 40 2.72 -3.59 5.66
C LEU A 40 1.25 -3.98 5.77
N VAL A 41 0.94 -5.27 5.91
CA VAL A 41 -0.44 -5.75 6.13
C VAL A 41 -1.04 -5.14 7.40
N TYR A 42 -0.26 -5.09 8.47
CA TYR A 42 -0.68 -4.50 9.74
C TYR A 42 -0.96 -3.00 9.61
N TRP A 43 -0.12 -2.27 8.86
CA TRP A 43 -0.34 -0.86 8.56
C TRP A 43 -1.68 -0.61 7.84
N PHE A 44 -2.04 -1.45 6.86
CA PHE A 44 -3.36 -1.34 6.19
C PHE A 44 -4.51 -1.57 7.16
N ARG A 45 -4.37 -2.51 8.10
CA ARG A 45 -5.39 -2.74 9.14
C ARG A 45 -5.58 -1.54 10.05
N ILE A 46 -4.49 -0.88 10.47
CA ILE A 46 -4.56 0.36 11.26
C ILE A 46 -5.25 1.44 10.45
N TRP A 47 -4.86 1.61 9.18
CA TRP A 47 -5.43 2.64 8.32
C TRP A 47 -6.95 2.51 8.17
N ASP A 48 -7.43 1.28 7.97
CA ASP A 48 -8.85 0.98 7.89
C ASP A 48 -9.56 1.16 9.25
N HIS A 49 -9.09 0.46 10.28
CA HIS A 49 -9.78 0.38 11.57
C HIS A 49 -9.77 1.70 12.36
N GLU A 50 -8.65 2.42 12.39
CA GLU A 50 -8.51 3.63 13.21
C GLU A 50 -8.85 4.92 12.46
N TYR A 51 -8.65 4.93 11.14
CA TYR A 51 -8.77 6.15 10.34
C TYR A 51 -9.85 6.06 9.26
N ASN A 52 -10.55 4.93 9.13
CA ASN A 52 -11.58 4.69 8.11
C ASN A 52 -11.06 5.07 6.71
N LEU A 53 -9.85 4.59 6.39
CA LEU A 53 -9.15 4.85 5.14
C LEU A 53 -8.87 6.34 4.84
N ASN A 54 -9.00 7.23 5.82
CA ASN A 54 -8.63 8.64 5.66
C ASN A 54 -7.13 8.83 5.88
N PRO A 55 -6.41 9.49 4.97
CA PRO A 55 -4.99 9.72 5.14
C PRO A 55 -4.72 10.77 6.22
N THR A 56 -3.76 10.50 7.11
CA THR A 56 -3.24 11.49 8.06
C THR A 56 -1.75 11.70 7.84
N LYS A 57 -1.20 12.84 8.30
CA LYS A 57 0.23 13.12 8.18
C LYS A 57 1.09 12.00 8.78
N TYR A 58 0.71 11.51 9.97
CA TYR A 58 1.44 10.44 10.65
C TYR A 58 1.38 9.13 9.88
N LEU A 59 0.20 8.77 9.38
CA LEU A 59 0.00 7.55 8.60
C LEU A 59 0.82 7.56 7.30
N LEU A 60 0.85 8.69 6.59
CA LEU A 60 1.65 8.84 5.38
C LEU A 60 3.16 8.84 5.67
N MET A 61 3.59 9.37 6.82
CA MET A 61 4.99 9.24 7.25
C MET A 61 5.37 7.79 7.54
N TRP A 62 4.49 7.01 8.18
CA TRP A 62 4.72 5.58 8.39
C TRP A 62 4.77 4.80 7.08
N LEU A 63 3.91 5.16 6.12
CA LEU A 63 3.96 4.60 4.78
C LEU A 63 5.29 4.90 4.09
N ASP A 64 5.84 6.10 4.25
CA ASP A 64 7.17 6.46 3.70
C ASP A 64 8.29 5.57 4.28
N PHE A 65 8.22 5.18 5.55
CA PHE A 65 9.17 4.22 6.14
C PHE A 65 8.97 2.81 5.59
N LEU A 66 7.72 2.34 5.51
CA LEU A 66 7.41 1.01 4.97
C LEU A 66 7.82 0.86 3.50
N ILE A 67 7.67 1.92 2.69
CA ILE A 67 8.12 1.91 1.30
C ILE A 67 9.63 1.69 1.22
N LYS A 68 10.42 2.36 2.09
CA LYS A 68 11.87 2.18 2.14
C LYS A 68 12.27 0.79 2.61
N ASP A 69 11.56 0.25 3.60
CA ASP A 69 11.81 -1.12 4.09
C ASP A 69 11.49 -2.15 3.01
N VAL A 70 10.38 -1.98 2.29
CA VAL A 70 10.04 -2.83 1.13
C VAL A 70 11.11 -2.72 0.04
N GLU A 71 11.55 -1.51 -0.28
CA GLU A 71 12.58 -1.29 -1.31
C GLU A 71 13.92 -1.94 -0.95
N SER A 72 14.29 -1.91 0.33
CA SER A 72 15.59 -2.39 0.82
C SER A 72 15.64 -3.90 1.06
N ASN A 73 14.50 -4.52 1.38
CA ASN A 73 14.47 -5.92 1.83
C ASN A 73 13.84 -6.89 0.83
N LEU A 74 12.92 -6.44 -0.04
CA LEU A 74 12.29 -7.36 -1.00
C LEU A 74 13.03 -7.44 -2.32
N ILE A 75 13.14 -8.67 -2.84
CA ILE A 75 13.61 -8.92 -4.20
C ILE A 75 12.53 -8.45 -5.19
N ASP A 76 12.93 -7.66 -6.19
CA ASP A 76 12.04 -7.11 -7.20
C ASP A 76 10.86 -6.30 -6.62
N SER A 77 11.15 -5.51 -5.59
CA SER A 77 10.20 -4.65 -4.85
C SER A 77 9.44 -3.59 -5.69
N ARG A 78 9.90 -3.32 -6.92
CA ARG A 78 9.40 -2.22 -7.79
C ARG A 78 7.87 -2.19 -7.98
N PRO A 79 7.17 -3.30 -8.27
CA PRO A 79 5.71 -3.28 -8.43
C PRO A 79 5.00 -2.86 -7.14
N LEU A 80 5.40 -3.41 -6.00
CA LEU A 80 4.81 -3.10 -4.71
C LEU A 80 5.07 -1.64 -4.32
N VAL A 81 6.31 -1.16 -4.47
CA VAL A 81 6.68 0.25 -4.22
C VAL A 81 5.85 1.20 -5.09
N HIS A 82 5.63 0.87 -6.36
CA HIS A 82 4.80 1.67 -7.24
C HIS A 82 3.36 1.78 -6.72
N LEU A 83 2.74 0.66 -6.34
CA LEU A 83 1.38 0.65 -5.81
C LEU A 83 1.27 1.44 -4.50
N LEU A 84 2.24 1.29 -3.60
CA LEU A 84 2.29 2.06 -2.34
C LEU A 84 2.49 3.56 -2.57
N SER A 85 3.23 3.95 -3.62
CA SER A 85 3.38 5.35 -4.01
C SER A 85 2.06 5.97 -4.50
N LEU A 86 1.18 5.18 -5.12
CA LEU A 86 -0.17 5.63 -5.49
C LEU A 86 -1.05 5.88 -4.26
N VAL A 87 -0.93 5.05 -3.22
CA VAL A 87 -1.56 5.30 -1.91
C VAL A 87 -1.01 6.59 -1.32
N ARG A 88 0.33 6.74 -1.29
CA ARG A 88 1.03 7.87 -0.67
C ARG A 88 0.66 9.24 -1.25
N THR A 89 0.37 9.27 -2.55
CA THR A 89 0.05 10.49 -3.30
C THR A 89 -1.43 10.84 -3.26
N GLY A 90 -2.29 9.95 -2.78
CA GLY A 90 -3.74 10.20 -2.70
C GLY A 90 -4.42 10.30 -4.07
N TYR A 91 -3.79 9.85 -5.15
CA TYR A 91 -4.35 9.89 -6.50
C TYR A 91 -5.33 8.73 -6.75
N TYR A 92 -6.35 8.61 -5.89
CA TYR A 92 -7.46 7.68 -6.07
C TYR A 92 -8.79 8.40 -5.85
N GLN A 93 -9.84 7.98 -6.55
CA GLN A 93 -11.20 8.45 -6.24
C GLN A 93 -11.68 7.71 -4.98
N PRO A 94 -12.26 8.40 -3.99
CA PRO A 94 -12.89 7.74 -2.85
C PRO A 94 -13.98 6.81 -3.35
N ASP A 95 -14.00 5.60 -2.81
CA ASP A 95 -15.04 4.61 -3.11
C ASP A 95 -16.30 5.03 -2.36
N ILE A 96 -17.26 5.62 -3.08
CA ILE A 96 -18.50 6.15 -2.50
C ILE A 96 -19.40 4.98 -2.01
N GLU A 97 -19.11 3.73 -2.41
CA GLU A 97 -19.89 2.56 -2.00
C GLU A 97 -19.55 2.05 -0.59
N HIS A 98 -18.35 2.33 -0.05
CA HIS A 98 -17.96 1.91 1.31
C HIS A 98 -18.55 2.77 2.44
N PHE A 99 -19.33 3.81 2.10
CA PHE A 99 -19.89 4.77 3.07
C PHE A 99 -21.42 4.75 3.20
N ASN A 100 -22.11 3.81 2.54
CA ASN A 100 -23.58 3.64 2.65
C ASN A 100 -23.96 2.28 3.22
#